data_AF-A0A662X7J2-F1
#
_entry.id   AF-A0A662X7J2-F1
#
_cell.length_a   1.000
_cell.length_b   1.000
_cell.length_c   1.000
_cell.angle_alpha   90.00
_cell.angle_beta   90.00
_cell.angle_gamma   90.00
#
_symmetry.space_group_name_H-M   'P 1'
#
loop_
_entity.id
_entity.type
_entity.pdbx_description
1 polymer ?
#
loop_
_entity_poly.entity_id
_entity_poly.type
_entity_poly.pdbx_seq_one_letter_code
_entity_poly.pdbx_strand_id
1 'polypeptide(L)'
;AFSQIPSFAESHGVERGNRSICSLYRQKNPGEVECYVRGFFDFDDGGNELHTNLALHAIANQWLSFSRQIEFAHMKKLVWRLRRNSSDCDELIVAAAVEEPTLTRDATCRVCRKTFGFLDRKTTCKSCEQAVCPRCRVKKLVCVLAPDQRTLLEKKRTFCSLCIVEVATSDAHAIAQQELGWHPGDGCEAPQEYPRKLVPAVRQCAASSVAFCRSYI
;
A
#
# COMPACT_ATOMS: atom_id res chain seq x y z
N ALA A 1 -30.31 0.16 9.19
CA ALA A 1 -29.09 0.98 9.22
C ALA A 1 -28.85 1.70 7.90
N PHE A 2 -28.90 1.03 6.74
CA PHE A 2 -28.54 1.63 5.45
C PHE A 2 -29.64 2.36 4.68
N SER A 3 -30.88 2.39 5.16
CA SER A 3 -32.02 3.04 4.50
C SER A 3 -31.90 4.57 4.39
N GLN A 4 -30.94 5.17 5.09
CA GLN A 4 -30.64 6.61 5.02
C GLN A 4 -29.72 6.98 3.85
N ILE A 5 -29.09 6.00 3.16
CA ILE A 5 -28.22 6.26 2.01
C ILE A 5 -29.06 6.17 0.73
N PRO A 6 -29.25 7.26 -0.02
CA PRO A 6 -30.10 7.28 -1.21
C PRO A 6 -29.61 6.29 -2.27
N SER A 7 -30.55 5.75 -3.07
CA SER A 7 -30.21 4.92 -4.23
C SER A 7 -29.67 5.79 -5.36
N PHE A 8 -28.66 5.27 -6.08
CA PHE A 8 -28.09 5.89 -7.28
C PHE A 8 -28.46 5.14 -8.56
N ALA A 9 -29.34 4.13 -8.47
CA ALA A 9 -29.71 3.30 -9.60
C ALA A 9 -30.39 4.13 -10.70
N GLU A 10 -31.40 4.93 -10.35
CA GLU A 10 -32.16 5.74 -11.32
C GLU A 10 -31.38 6.97 -11.81
N SER A 11 -30.63 7.61 -10.91
CA SER A 11 -29.94 8.87 -11.23
C SER A 11 -28.61 8.68 -11.96
N HIS A 12 -27.92 7.56 -11.72
CA HIS A 12 -26.55 7.34 -12.22
C HIS A 12 -26.32 5.91 -12.76
N GLY A 13 -27.32 5.03 -12.76
CA GLY A 13 -27.16 3.64 -13.19
C GLY A 13 -26.26 2.81 -12.25
N VAL A 14 -26.12 3.23 -10.99
CA VAL A 14 -25.24 2.56 -10.01
C VAL A 14 -26.05 1.72 -9.04
N GLU A 15 -25.91 0.41 -9.15
CA GLU A 15 -26.56 -0.57 -8.27
C GLU A 15 -25.88 -0.68 -6.90
N ARG A 16 -26.68 -0.96 -5.88
CA ARG A 16 -26.20 -1.19 -4.52
C ARG A 16 -26.09 -2.68 -4.26
N GLY A 17 -24.87 -3.20 -4.11
CA GLY A 17 -24.61 -4.56 -3.63
C GLY A 17 -24.40 -4.62 -2.11
N ASN A 18 -24.81 -5.73 -1.49
CA ASN A 18 -24.41 -6.03 -0.12
C ASN A 18 -23.15 -6.90 -0.12
N ARG A 19 -22.20 -6.59 0.75
CA ARG A 19 -20.96 -7.34 0.86
C ARG A 19 -20.51 -7.47 2.31
N SER A 20 -20.11 -8.68 2.68
CA SER A 20 -19.37 -8.96 3.91
C SER A 20 -18.02 -9.58 3.56
N ILE A 21 -16.92 -9.04 4.08
CA ILE A 21 -15.57 -9.60 3.88
C ILE A 21 -14.93 -9.79 5.26
N CYS A 22 -14.26 -10.93 5.43
CA CYS A 22 -13.35 -11.18 6.53
C CYS A 22 -11.96 -11.52 5.96
N SER A 23 -10.93 -10.88 6.50
CA SER A 23 -9.54 -11.14 6.18
C SER A 23 -8.79 -11.51 7.44
N LEU A 24 -8.08 -12.64 7.42
CA LEU A 24 -7.24 -13.12 8.51
C LEU A 24 -5.79 -13.11 8.02
N TYR A 25 -4.93 -12.47 8.80
CA TYR A 25 -3.50 -12.38 8.52
C TYR A 25 -2.74 -13.12 9.62
N ARG A 26 -1.89 -14.06 9.22
CA ARG A 26 -1.07 -14.83 10.15
C ARG A 26 0.37 -14.82 9.69
N GLN A 27 1.27 -14.33 10.53
CA GLN A 27 2.70 -14.51 10.30
C GLN A 27 3.07 -15.99 10.52
N LYS A 28 3.61 -16.64 9.49
CA LYS A 28 4.09 -18.03 9.59
C LYS A 28 5.59 -18.09 9.90
N ASN A 29 6.37 -17.24 9.24
CA ASN A 29 7.82 -17.12 9.40
C ASN A 29 8.22 -15.63 9.42
N PRO A 30 9.45 -15.28 9.83
CA PRO A 30 9.99 -13.94 9.61
C PRO A 30 9.88 -13.55 8.12
N GLY A 31 9.20 -12.44 7.83
CA GLY A 31 9.00 -11.96 6.46
C GLY A 31 7.93 -12.69 5.65
N GLU A 32 7.17 -13.64 6.23
CA GLU A 32 6.10 -14.37 5.53
C GLU A 32 4.77 -14.25 6.27
N VAL A 33 3.76 -13.75 5.56
CA VAL A 33 2.39 -13.62 6.06
C VAL A 33 1.46 -14.45 5.18
N GLU A 34 0.72 -15.35 5.82
CA GLU A 34 -0.42 -16.03 5.23
C GLU A 34 -1.65 -15.13 5.34
N CYS A 35 -2.32 -14.92 4.22
CA CYS A 35 -3.55 -14.14 4.12
C CYS A 35 -4.67 -15.08 3.70
N TYR A 36 -5.68 -15.21 4.55
CA TYR A 36 -6.95 -15.85 4.23
C TYR A 36 -8.01 -14.77 4.06
N VAL A 37 -8.67 -14.74 2.90
CA VAL A 37 -9.79 -13.82 2.65
C VAL A 37 -11.00 -14.61 2.24
N ARG A 38 -12.13 -14.31 2.88
CA ARG A 38 -13.44 -14.81 2.52
C ARG A 38 -14.43 -13.67 2.49
N GLY A 39 -15.39 -13.77 1.58
CA GLY A 39 -16.40 -12.76 1.41
C GLY A 39 -17.67 -13.32 0.82
N PHE A 40 -18.77 -12.72 1.23
CA PHE A 40 -20.12 -12.97 0.75
C PHE A 40 -20.57 -11.73 -0.01
N PHE A 41 -21.09 -11.96 -1.20
CA PHE A 41 -21.51 -10.91 -2.11
C PHE A 41 -22.94 -11.21 -2.55
N ASP A 42 -23.76 -10.19 -2.44
CA ASP A 42 -25.15 -10.17 -2.85
C ASP A 42 -25.27 -9.12 -3.95
N PHE A 43 -25.36 -9.61 -5.18
CA PHE A 43 -25.53 -8.83 -6.39
C PHE A 43 -27.00 -8.90 -6.78
N ASP A 44 -27.61 -7.75 -7.08
CA ASP A 44 -28.92 -7.72 -7.72
C ASP A 44 -28.71 -8.05 -9.21
N ASP A 45 -28.81 -9.33 -9.56
CA ASP A 45 -28.48 -9.81 -10.90
C ASP A 45 -29.70 -9.95 -11.82
N GLY A 46 -30.90 -9.59 -11.35
CA GLY A 46 -32.15 -9.81 -12.08
C GLY A 46 -32.34 -11.28 -12.51
N GLY A 47 -31.65 -12.23 -11.88
CA GLY A 47 -31.61 -13.65 -12.26
C GLY A 47 -30.52 -14.04 -13.26
N ASN A 48 -29.61 -13.14 -13.65
CA ASN A 48 -28.55 -13.40 -14.61
C ASN A 48 -27.25 -13.91 -13.95
N GLU A 49 -27.10 -15.23 -13.88
CA GLU A 49 -25.95 -15.89 -13.26
C GLU A 49 -24.60 -15.57 -13.94
N LEU A 50 -24.59 -15.07 -15.18
CA LEU A 50 -23.36 -14.67 -15.88
C LEU A 50 -22.67 -13.49 -15.17
N HIS A 51 -23.43 -12.46 -14.80
CA HIS A 51 -22.89 -11.26 -14.15
C HIS A 51 -22.33 -11.60 -12.76
N THR A 52 -23.06 -12.41 -12.01
CA THR A 52 -22.64 -12.92 -10.71
C THR A 52 -21.32 -13.71 -10.81
N ASN A 53 -21.21 -14.63 -11.76
CA ASN A 53 -19.98 -15.41 -11.97
C ASN A 53 -18.80 -14.54 -12.40
N LEU A 54 -19.02 -13.57 -13.30
CA LEU A 54 -17.99 -12.63 -13.73
C LEU A 54 -17.48 -11.77 -12.55
N ALA A 55 -18.40 -11.27 -11.73
CA ALA A 55 -18.07 -10.48 -10.55
C ALA A 55 -17.25 -11.30 -9.54
N LEU A 56 -17.66 -12.54 -9.26
CA LEU A 56 -16.92 -13.45 -8.37
C LEU A 56 -15.53 -13.76 -8.90
N HIS A 57 -15.40 -13.98 -10.21
CA HIS A 57 -14.10 -14.20 -10.83
C HIS A 57 -13.19 -12.96 -10.72
N ALA A 58 -13.74 -11.75 -10.93
CA ALA A 58 -13.00 -10.51 -10.75
C ALA A 58 -12.53 -10.33 -9.28
N ILE A 59 -13.40 -10.61 -8.32
CA ILE A 59 -13.10 -10.56 -6.88
C ILE A 59 -12.01 -11.56 -6.51
N ALA A 60 -12.12 -12.81 -6.97
CA ALA A 60 -11.12 -13.84 -6.69
C ALA A 60 -9.74 -13.43 -7.23
N ASN A 61 -9.67 -12.88 -8.44
CA ASN A 61 -8.43 -12.35 -9.01
C ASN A 61 -7.89 -11.15 -8.25
N GLN A 62 -8.76 -10.25 -7.80
CA GLN A 62 -8.37 -9.15 -6.91
C GLN A 62 -7.77 -9.69 -5.61
N TRP A 63 -8.32 -10.78 -5.06
CA TRP A 63 -7.79 -11.38 -3.84
C TRP A 63 -6.45 -12.09 -4.02
N LEU A 64 -6.21 -12.70 -5.19
CA LEU A 64 -4.88 -13.24 -5.53
C LEU A 64 -3.82 -12.15 -5.61
N SER A 65 -4.23 -10.91 -5.91
CA SER A 65 -3.34 -9.75 -5.93
C SER A 65 -2.91 -9.26 -4.53
N PHE A 66 -3.43 -9.84 -3.43
CA PHE A 66 -2.99 -9.48 -2.08
C PHE A 66 -1.50 -9.75 -1.83
N SER A 67 -0.91 -10.69 -2.55
CA SER A 67 0.56 -10.90 -2.55
C SER A 67 1.33 -9.62 -2.89
N ARG A 68 0.77 -8.76 -3.74
CA ARG A 68 1.36 -7.47 -4.14
C ARG A 68 1.16 -6.37 -3.09
N GLN A 69 0.30 -6.57 -2.10
CA GLN A 69 0.11 -5.60 -1.00
C GLN A 69 1.41 -5.34 -0.24
N ILE A 70 2.33 -6.31 -0.18
CA ILE A 70 3.65 -6.11 0.43
C ILE A 70 4.44 -5.04 -0.32
N GLU A 71 4.45 -5.07 -1.66
CA GLU A 71 5.16 -4.06 -2.45
C GLU A 71 4.55 -2.68 -2.25
N PHE A 72 3.22 -2.58 -2.18
CA PHE A 72 2.52 -1.35 -1.85
C PHE A 72 2.82 -0.88 -0.43
N ALA A 73 2.90 -1.79 0.55
CA ALA A 73 3.27 -1.46 1.92
C ALA A 73 4.70 -0.92 1.98
N HIS A 74 5.65 -1.56 1.32
CA HIS A 74 7.03 -1.07 1.20
C HIS A 74 7.09 0.30 0.52
N MET A 75 6.32 0.51 -0.55
CA MET A 75 6.21 1.82 -1.21
C MET A 75 5.65 2.89 -0.28
N LYS A 76 4.55 2.61 0.44
CA LYS A 76 3.98 3.54 1.43
C LYS A 76 4.97 3.88 2.53
N LYS A 77 5.72 2.90 3.05
CA LYS A 77 6.77 3.12 4.04
C LYS A 77 7.94 3.94 3.47
N LEU A 78 8.31 3.76 2.20
CA LEU A 78 9.29 4.63 1.53
C LEU A 78 8.78 6.06 1.46
N VAL A 79 7.52 6.27 1.05
CA VAL A 79 6.89 7.60 0.98
C VAL A 79 6.85 8.26 2.36
N TRP A 80 6.41 7.53 3.39
CA TRP A 80 6.44 8.01 4.78
C TRP A 80 7.85 8.48 5.19
N ARG A 81 8.87 7.68 4.88
CA ARG A 81 10.26 8.01 5.21
C ARG A 81 10.79 9.20 4.43
N LEU A 82 10.39 9.35 3.16
CA LEU A 82 10.74 10.51 2.33
C LEU A 82 10.16 11.79 2.92
N ARG A 83 8.89 11.79 3.34
CA ARG A 83 8.22 12.95 3.96
C ARG A 83 8.87 13.38 5.27
N ARG A 84 9.43 12.43 6.03
CA ARG A 84 10.05 12.71 7.33
C ARG A 84 11.47 13.29 7.19
N ASN A 85 12.15 12.95 6.10
CA ASN A 85 13.53 13.33 5.89
C ASN A 85 13.66 14.61 5.04
N SER A 86 12.66 14.97 4.23
CA SER A 86 12.60 16.32 3.66
C SER A 86 12.08 17.29 4.72
N SER A 87 12.78 18.41 4.92
CA SER A 87 12.27 19.56 5.69
C SER A 87 11.12 20.29 4.97
N ASP A 88 10.67 19.77 3.84
CA ASP A 88 9.80 20.46 2.92
C ASP A 88 8.82 19.46 2.32
N CYS A 89 7.57 19.55 2.78
CA CYS A 89 6.44 18.77 2.26
C CYS A 89 6.23 19.06 0.76
N ASP A 90 6.70 20.23 0.30
CA ASP A 90 6.55 20.70 -1.07
C ASP A 90 7.45 19.95 -2.05
N GLU A 91 8.62 19.43 -1.67
CA GLU A 91 9.57 18.91 -2.67
C GLU A 91 9.10 17.60 -3.34
N LEU A 92 8.23 16.79 -2.72
CA LEU A 92 7.66 15.61 -3.39
C LEU A 92 6.60 15.99 -4.45
N ILE A 93 5.93 17.12 -4.27
CA ILE A 93 4.91 17.68 -5.16
C ILE A 93 5.55 18.60 -6.22
N VAL A 94 6.57 19.38 -5.84
CA VAL A 94 7.33 20.33 -6.67
C VAL A 94 8.45 19.66 -7.47
N ALA A 95 9.13 18.64 -6.94
CA ALA A 95 10.17 17.91 -7.70
C ALA A 95 9.60 17.03 -8.82
N ALA A 96 8.30 17.03 -9.10
CA ALA A 96 7.80 16.56 -10.39
C ALA A 96 8.38 17.37 -11.56
N ALA A 97 8.81 18.62 -11.33
CA ALA A 97 9.27 19.53 -12.37
C ALA A 97 10.80 19.63 -12.55
N VAL A 98 11.63 19.42 -11.52
CA VAL A 98 13.10 19.57 -11.64
C VAL A 98 13.83 18.58 -10.73
N GLU A 99 14.76 17.79 -11.28
CA GLU A 99 15.76 17.08 -10.49
C GLU A 99 17.03 17.93 -10.42
N GLU A 100 17.18 18.74 -9.37
CA GLU A 100 18.50 19.31 -9.08
C GLU A 100 19.42 18.20 -8.55
N PRO A 101 20.59 17.95 -9.16
CA PRO A 101 21.54 17.01 -8.65
C PRO A 101 22.15 17.59 -7.37
N THR A 102 21.59 17.24 -6.21
CA THR A 102 22.26 17.43 -4.93
C THR A 102 23.48 16.49 -4.88
N LEU A 103 24.59 17.00 -5.41
CA LEU A 103 25.89 16.34 -5.39
C LEU A 103 26.41 16.34 -3.96
N THR A 104 26.14 15.25 -3.24
CA THR A 104 26.77 15.06 -1.93
C THR A 104 28.27 14.82 -2.11
N ARG A 105 29.08 15.50 -1.27
CA ARG A 105 30.55 15.43 -1.27
C ARG A 105 31.09 14.10 -0.74
N ASP A 106 30.22 13.15 -0.39
CA ASP A 106 30.62 11.84 0.11
C ASP A 106 31.58 11.14 -0.86
N ALA A 107 32.77 10.84 -0.36
CA ALA A 107 33.82 10.18 -1.12
C ALA A 107 33.61 8.66 -1.22
N THR A 108 32.72 8.07 -0.42
CA THR A 108 32.51 6.61 -0.36
C THR A 108 31.05 6.21 -0.45
N CYS A 109 30.79 5.01 -0.98
CA CYS A 109 29.44 4.43 -1.03
C CYS A 109 28.94 4.10 0.38
N ARG A 110 27.72 4.53 0.72
CA ARG A 110 27.08 4.21 2.01
C ARG A 110 27.05 2.71 2.32
N VAL A 111 26.81 1.88 1.32
CA VAL A 111 26.59 0.44 1.51
C VAL A 111 27.91 -0.32 1.52
N CYS A 112 28.66 -0.29 0.41
CA CYS A 112 29.86 -1.10 0.26
C CYS A 112 31.16 -0.38 0.65
N ARG A 113 31.10 0.88 1.08
CA ARG A 113 32.25 1.72 1.45
C ARG A 113 33.29 1.94 0.35
N LYS A 114 33.03 1.50 -0.90
CA LYS A 114 33.89 1.78 -2.06
C LYS A 114 34.10 3.29 -2.19
N THR A 115 35.35 3.72 -2.25
CA THR A 115 35.73 5.10 -2.61
C THR A 115 35.41 5.38 -4.07
N PHE A 116 34.82 6.52 -4.36
CA PHE A 116 34.53 6.96 -5.71
C PHE A 116 35.77 7.63 -6.32
N GLY A 117 36.27 7.06 -7.42
CA GLY A 117 37.24 7.73 -8.27
C GLY A 117 36.60 8.83 -9.13
N PHE A 118 37.42 9.57 -9.87
CA PHE A 118 36.97 10.68 -10.73
C PHE A 118 35.94 10.25 -11.80
N LEU A 119 36.03 9.02 -12.30
CA LEU A 119 35.12 8.46 -13.33
C LEU A 119 33.98 7.62 -12.73
N ASP A 120 33.95 7.43 -11.42
CA ASP A 120 32.91 6.59 -10.80
C ASP A 120 31.57 7.33 -10.78
N ARG A 121 30.56 6.72 -11.41
CA ARG A 121 29.19 7.22 -11.33
C ARG A 121 28.62 6.94 -9.94
N LYS A 122 28.15 7.99 -9.25
CA LYS A 122 27.41 7.88 -7.99
C LYS A 122 26.05 8.56 -8.08
N THR A 123 25.14 8.16 -7.22
CA THR A 123 23.81 8.79 -7.06
C THR A 123 23.49 8.92 -5.58
N THR A 124 22.64 9.87 -5.23
CA THR A 124 22.20 10.10 -3.85
C THR A 124 21.01 9.20 -3.50
N CYS A 125 21.04 8.53 -2.35
CA CYS A 125 19.87 7.85 -1.82
C CYS A 125 18.84 8.87 -1.38
N LYS A 126 17.61 8.80 -1.87
CA LYS A 126 16.54 9.76 -1.49
C LYS A 126 16.02 9.59 -0.06
N SER A 127 16.36 8.48 0.61
CA SER A 127 16.00 8.29 2.01
C SER A 127 17.10 8.78 2.96
N CYS A 128 18.33 8.29 2.87
CA CYS A 128 19.39 8.68 3.81
C CYS A 128 20.33 9.79 3.31
N GLU A 129 20.06 10.33 2.12
CA GLU A 129 20.82 11.42 1.46
C GLU A 129 22.31 11.13 1.22
N GLN A 130 22.78 9.91 1.42
CA GLN A 130 24.18 9.54 1.23
C GLN A 130 24.46 9.03 -0.18
N ALA A 131 25.73 9.12 -0.60
CA ALA A 131 26.15 8.64 -1.91
C ALA A 131 26.13 7.10 -2.03
N VAL A 132 25.68 6.61 -3.19
CA VAL A 132 25.51 5.18 -3.48
C VAL A 132 26.06 4.84 -4.86
N CYS A 133 26.83 3.76 -4.94
CA CYS A 133 27.35 3.25 -6.21
C CYS A 133 26.24 2.54 -7.03
N PRO A 134 26.45 2.28 -8.33
CA PRO A 134 25.44 1.66 -9.19
C PRO A 134 25.04 0.23 -8.77
N ARG A 135 25.91 -0.49 -8.05
CA ARG A 135 25.64 -1.85 -7.55
C ARG A 135 24.79 -1.86 -6.28
N CYS A 136 24.90 -0.82 -5.45
CA CYS A 136 24.22 -0.76 -4.16
C CYS A 136 22.93 0.06 -4.20
N ARG A 137 22.59 0.63 -5.36
CA ARG A 137 21.38 1.41 -5.55
C ARG A 137 20.24 0.53 -6.04
N VAL A 138 19.04 0.82 -5.56
CA VAL A 138 17.79 0.20 -5.97
C VAL A 138 16.87 1.32 -6.44
N LYS A 139 16.29 1.17 -7.63
CA LYS A 139 15.27 2.10 -8.12
C LYS A 139 13.89 1.57 -7.76
N LYS A 140 13.07 2.38 -7.11
CA LYS A 140 11.67 2.04 -6.77
C LYS A 140 10.73 3.11 -7.32
N LEU A 141 9.56 2.69 -7.77
CA LEU A 141 8.45 3.61 -8.04
C LEU A 141 7.86 4.03 -6.70
N VAL A 142 7.62 5.33 -6.52
CA VAL A 142 6.84 5.85 -5.40
C VAL A 142 5.66 6.61 -5.94
N CYS A 143 4.50 6.43 -5.29
CA CYS A 143 3.27 7.14 -5.63
C CYS A 143 2.86 8.02 -4.45
N VAL A 144 2.59 9.29 -4.73
CA VAL A 144 2.11 10.27 -3.74
C VAL A 144 0.81 10.88 -4.24
N LEU A 145 -0.11 11.15 -3.33
CA LEU A 145 -1.35 11.85 -3.68
C LEU A 145 -1.05 13.35 -3.82
N ALA A 146 -1.50 13.95 -4.92
CA ALA A 146 -1.39 15.38 -5.14
C ALA A 146 -2.24 16.18 -4.14
N PRO A 147 -1.99 17.49 -3.97
CA PRO A 147 -2.78 18.35 -3.09
C PRO A 147 -4.29 18.32 -3.36
N ASP A 148 -4.69 18.05 -4.60
CA ASP A 148 -6.10 17.93 -5.03
C ASP A 148 -6.82 16.69 -4.47
N GLN A 149 -6.11 15.80 -3.76
CA GLN A 149 -6.60 14.55 -3.18
C GLN A 149 -7.21 13.56 -4.20
N ARG A 150 -6.96 13.76 -5.49
CA ARG A 150 -7.57 12.98 -6.59
C ARG A 150 -6.54 12.44 -7.54
N THR A 151 -5.45 13.15 -7.74
CA THR A 151 -4.40 12.79 -8.70
C THR A 151 -3.27 12.04 -8.00
N LEU A 152 -2.93 10.86 -8.51
CA LEU A 152 -1.75 10.11 -8.07
C LEU A 152 -0.53 10.54 -8.89
N LEU A 153 0.50 11.06 -8.22
CA LEU A 153 1.78 11.40 -8.81
C LEU A 153 2.74 10.23 -8.62
N GLU A 154 3.18 9.64 -9.72
CA GLU A 154 4.15 8.55 -9.69
C GLU A 154 5.53 9.07 -10.07
N LYS A 155 6.57 8.69 -9.31
CA LYS A 155 7.94 9.00 -9.71
C LYS A 155 8.92 7.91 -9.31
N LYS A 156 9.87 7.63 -10.20
CA LYS A 156 10.98 6.71 -9.91
C LYS A 156 11.99 7.42 -8.99
N ARG A 157 12.40 6.74 -7.93
CA ARG A 157 13.37 7.25 -6.94
C ARG A 157 14.49 6.23 -6.73
N THR A 158 15.66 6.72 -6.35
CA THR A 158 16.83 5.89 -6.07
C THR A 158 17.05 5.79 -4.57
N PHE A 159 17.21 4.57 -4.07
CA PHE A 159 17.46 4.24 -2.67
C PHE A 159 18.72 3.37 -2.56
N CYS A 160 19.41 3.42 -1.43
CA CYS A 160 20.45 2.42 -1.13
C CYS A 160 19.80 1.11 -0.66
N SER A 161 20.46 -0.02 -0.88
CA SER A 161 19.93 -1.33 -0.46
C SER A 161 19.68 -1.42 1.05
N LEU A 162 20.51 -0.76 1.88
CA LEU A 162 20.30 -0.70 3.34
C LEU A 162 18.97 -0.02 3.69
N CYS A 163 18.65 1.12 3.08
CA CYS A 163 17.37 1.78 3.32
C CYS A 163 16.17 0.96 2.82
N ILE A 164 16.35 0.16 1.76
CA ILE A 164 15.30 -0.77 1.31
C ILE A 164 15.05 -1.86 2.35
N VAL A 165 16.11 -2.45 2.90
CA VAL A 165 15.99 -3.47 3.96
C VAL A 165 15.34 -2.87 5.21
N GLU A 166 15.81 -1.71 5.67
CA GLU A 166 15.25 -1.03 6.85
C GLU A 166 13.74 -0.74 6.70
N VAL A 167 13.30 -0.35 5.51
CA VAL A 167 11.87 -0.13 5.20
C VAL A 167 11.09 -1.45 5.18
N ALA A 168 11.67 -2.51 4.61
CA ALA A 168 11.02 -3.82 4.59
C ALA A 168 10.81 -4.37 6.01
N THR A 169 11.76 -4.12 6.91
CA THR A 169 11.74 -4.62 8.30
C THR A 169 11.16 -3.64 9.31
N SER A 170 10.75 -2.43 8.91
CA SER A 170 10.18 -1.46 9.85
C SER A 170 8.80 -1.88 10.33
N ASP A 171 8.44 -1.47 11.54
CA ASP A 171 7.12 -1.73 12.11
C ASP A 171 6.03 -0.95 11.35
N ALA A 172 5.16 -1.68 10.65
CA ALA A 172 4.07 -1.10 9.88
C ALA A 172 3.00 -0.47 10.77
N HIS A 173 2.75 -1.03 11.96
CA HIS A 173 1.77 -0.50 12.91
C HIS A 173 2.24 0.83 13.48
N ALA A 174 3.51 0.89 13.92
CA ALA A 174 4.08 2.14 14.43
C ALA A 174 4.07 3.27 13.37
N ILE A 175 4.36 2.95 12.11
CA ILE A 175 4.29 3.92 11.00
C ILE A 175 2.84 4.38 10.76
N ALA A 176 1.88 3.45 10.77
CA ALA A 176 0.47 3.78 10.57
C ALA A 176 -0.06 4.70 11.67
N GLN A 177 0.27 4.42 12.94
CA GLN A 177 -0.09 5.29 14.06
C GLN A 177 0.45 6.71 13.88
N GLN A 178 1.69 6.86 13.42
CA GLN A 178 2.29 8.16 13.17
C GLN A 178 1.63 8.91 12.00
N GLU A 179 1.30 8.23 10.90
CA GLU A 179 0.57 8.83 9.77
C GLU A 179 -0.85 9.27 10.15
N LEU A 180 -1.49 8.57 11.08
CA LEU A 180 -2.81 8.92 11.59
C LEU A 180 -2.80 10.02 12.66
N GLY A 181 -1.63 10.45 13.12
CA GLY A 181 -1.50 11.36 14.27
C GLY A 181 -1.98 10.75 15.58
N TRP A 182 -1.99 9.42 15.70
CA TRP A 182 -2.47 8.70 16.88
C TRP A 182 -1.52 8.92 18.07
N HIS A 183 -2.04 9.42 19.19
CA HIS A 183 -1.30 9.54 20.44
C HIS A 183 -1.63 8.38 21.40
N PRO A 184 -0.68 7.88 22.21
CA PRO A 184 -0.94 6.84 23.20
C PRO A 184 -1.83 7.44 24.30
N GLY A 185 -3.14 7.34 24.12
CA GLY A 185 -4.17 8.02 24.93
C GLY A 185 -5.52 8.03 24.23
N ASP A 186 -5.51 8.02 22.90
CA ASP A 186 -6.69 7.68 22.11
C ASP A 186 -6.90 6.17 22.23
N GLY A 187 -7.96 5.75 22.92
CA GLY A 187 -8.31 4.34 23.02
C GLY A 187 -8.88 3.84 21.69
N CYS A 188 -8.47 2.66 21.25
CA CYS A 188 -9.29 1.89 20.32
C CYS A 188 -10.53 1.42 21.11
N GLU A 189 -11.64 2.17 21.06
CA GLU A 189 -12.91 1.57 21.42
C GLU A 189 -13.15 0.39 20.47
N ALA A 190 -13.33 -0.80 21.05
CA ALA A 190 -13.70 -1.98 20.31
C ALA A 190 -14.94 -1.66 19.46
N PRO A 191 -15.00 -2.06 18.18
CA PRO A 191 -16.23 -1.93 17.41
C PRO A 191 -17.36 -2.59 18.19
N GLN A 192 -18.40 -1.81 18.52
CA GLN A 192 -19.62 -2.35 19.12
C GLN A 192 -20.07 -3.56 18.30
N GLU A 193 -20.32 -4.67 18.98
CA GLU A 193 -20.74 -5.92 18.39
C GLU A 193 -22.08 -5.70 17.68
N TYR A 194 -22.03 -5.50 16.35
CA TYR A 194 -23.24 -5.32 15.57
C TYR A 194 -24.05 -6.63 15.62
N PRO A 195 -25.36 -6.58 15.91
CA PRO A 195 -26.17 -7.77 15.99
C PRO A 195 -26.11 -8.51 14.64
N ARG A 196 -25.64 -9.77 14.66
CA ARG A 196 -25.72 -10.70 13.53
C ARG A 196 -27.20 -10.97 13.23
N LYS A 197 -27.84 -10.11 12.45
CA LYS A 197 -29.06 -10.50 11.76
C LYS A 197 -28.65 -11.46 10.66
N LEU A 198 -28.98 -12.74 10.81
CA LEU A 198 -29.05 -13.65 9.67
C LEU A 198 -30.03 -13.02 8.69
N VAL A 199 -29.51 -12.48 7.60
CA VAL A 199 -30.34 -12.05 6.47
C VAL A 199 -30.92 -13.35 5.89
N PRO A 200 -32.24 -13.42 5.61
CA PRO A 200 -32.84 -14.57 4.95
C PRO A 200 -32.09 -14.89 3.65
N ALA A 201 -32.10 -16.14 3.24
CA ALA A 201 -31.40 -16.63 2.04
C ALA A 201 -31.91 -15.97 0.75
N VAL A 202 -31.41 -14.77 0.48
CA VAL A 202 -31.23 -14.21 -0.87
C VAL A 202 -29.94 -14.82 -1.43
N ARG A 203 -29.82 -14.97 -2.75
CA ARG A 203 -28.70 -15.65 -3.43
C ARG A 203 -27.35 -14.99 -3.06
N GLN A 204 -26.74 -15.43 -1.96
CA GLN A 204 -25.41 -15.02 -1.55
C GLN A 204 -24.40 -15.91 -2.25
N CYS A 205 -23.50 -15.30 -3.02
CA CYS A 205 -22.37 -16.00 -3.59
C CYS A 205 -21.12 -15.77 -2.76
N ALA A 206 -20.31 -16.82 -2.59
CA ALA A 206 -19.10 -16.77 -1.79
C ALA A 206 -17.85 -16.85 -2.68
N ALA A 207 -16.88 -16.00 -2.38
CA ALA A 207 -15.52 -16.14 -2.85
C ALA A 207 -14.61 -16.48 -1.65
N SER A 208 -13.54 -17.25 -1.88
CA SER A 208 -12.50 -17.55 -0.86
C SER A 208 -11.15 -17.69 -1.54
N SER A 209 -10.10 -17.11 -0.96
CA SER A 209 -8.73 -17.22 -1.46
C SER A 209 -7.73 -17.28 -0.31
N VAL A 210 -6.65 -18.00 -0.54
CA VAL A 210 -5.48 -18.05 0.34
C VAL A 210 -4.28 -17.61 -0.46
N ALA A 211 -3.59 -16.59 0.03
CA ALA A 211 -2.36 -16.10 -0.56
C ALA A 211 -1.22 -16.16 0.47
N PHE A 212 -0.05 -16.57 0.01
CA PHE A 212 1.19 -16.47 0.77
C PHE A 212 1.96 -15.27 0.27
N CYS A 213 2.20 -14.32 1.17
CA CYS A 213 2.92 -13.10 0.86
C CYS A 213 4.32 -13.22 1.48
N ARG A 214 5.33 -13.41 0.64
CA ARG A 214 6.74 -13.43 1.05
C ARG A 214 7.40 -12.09 0.78
N SER A 215 8.03 -11.51 1.79
CA SER A 215 9.06 -10.50 1.62
C SER A 215 10.35 -11.19 1.20
N TYR A 216 10.76 -11.03 -0.05
CA TYR A 216 12.12 -11.37 -0.46
C TYR A 216 13.06 -10.31 0.13
N ILE A 217 13.84 -10.71 1.14
CA ILE A 217 14.93 -9.93 1.75
C ILE A 217 16.22 -10.24 1.01
#